data_AF-A0A3N5J5B5-F1
#
_entry.id   AF-A0A3N5J5B5-F1
#
_cell.length_a   1.000
_cell.length_b   1.000
_cell.length_c   1.000
_cell.angle_alpha   90.00
_cell.angle_beta   90.00
_cell.angle_gamma   90.00
#
_symmetry.space_group_name_H-M   'P 1'
#
loop_
_entity.id
_entity.type
_entity.pdbx_description
1 polymer ?
#
loop_
_entity_poly.entity_id
_entity_poly.type
_entity_poly.pdbx_seq_one_letter_code
_entity_poly.pdbx_strand_id
1 'polypeptide(L)'
;MTKLNRKHILTTALLLGAASVGTQILLIRQFLTIFYGNELIIGFLLAVWLLCVGLGSAVGNRWWKKRSPAIQFIAPVFISSLFFAFIAAIISRFARLILAMPLGEQIPLAKLFLLGFLLLACPCFLFGMLFSLLAALRQMPHSNDVPAAQIYIYEAAGTSLLGIVFSFLAPHFSNLLLLYALLIVSAWLLFFCFRQKWLLIFAAAATMLLGPYHYSRLESKVMHGYWDSFRAGFQVIQWENTRFGEIALLNVQGDDYLYKNGAKITLLNDELTNQPLAALLMTAHPRPHGILLIEGALGGLPFELMRFDSLQITALEMDAAAFRFVQSHYPRSNINPSNQSSVDFIHQDARFFLHHCDDNFDLIVINAGDPATA
;
A
#
# COMPACT_ATOMS: atom_id res chain seq x y z
N MET A 1 -9.90 40.02 13.80
CA MET A 1 -8.89 39.05 13.31
C MET A 1 -7.65 39.81 12.85
N THR A 2 -6.47 39.52 13.41
CA THR A 2 -5.20 40.15 13.02
C THR A 2 -4.71 39.63 11.64
N LYS A 3 -3.87 40.40 10.93
CA LYS A 3 -3.24 39.96 9.65
C LYS A 3 -2.48 38.62 9.80
N LEU A 4 -1.91 38.37 10.98
CA LEU A 4 -1.18 37.14 11.31
C LEU A 4 -2.09 35.91 11.27
N ASN A 5 -3.30 36.00 11.83
CA ASN A 5 -4.27 34.90 11.83
C ASN A 5 -4.73 34.53 10.42
N ARG A 6 -4.74 35.49 9.48
CA ARG A 6 -5.13 35.24 8.08
C ARG A 6 -4.10 34.39 7.34
N LYS A 7 -2.81 34.70 7.49
CA LYS A 7 -1.73 33.89 6.90
C LYS A 7 -1.76 32.46 7.44
N HIS A 8 -1.95 32.29 8.75
CA HIS A 8 -2.02 30.96 9.36
C HIS A 8 -3.20 30.13 8.84
N ILE A 9 -4.36 30.73 8.56
CA ILE A 9 -5.51 30.03 7.97
C ILE A 9 -5.19 29.52 6.56
N LEU A 10 -4.57 30.34 5.71
CA LEU A 10 -4.19 29.93 4.35
C LEU A 10 -3.08 28.88 4.35
N THR A 11 -2.08 29.01 5.23
CA THR A 11 -1.07 27.96 5.45
C THR A 11 -1.74 26.67 5.91
N THR A 12 -2.73 26.73 6.79
CA THR A 12 -3.46 25.54 7.22
C THR A 12 -4.28 24.92 6.08
N ALA A 13 -4.87 25.72 5.19
CA ALA A 13 -5.56 25.20 4.00
C ALA A 13 -4.61 24.44 3.08
N LEU A 14 -3.38 24.94 2.88
CA LEU A 14 -2.34 24.22 2.16
C LEU A 14 -1.97 22.91 2.85
N LEU A 15 -1.77 22.94 4.17
CA LEU A 15 -1.51 21.72 4.94
C LEU A 15 -2.67 20.73 4.90
N LEU A 16 -3.92 21.20 4.88
CA LEU A 16 -5.11 20.36 4.74
C LEU A 16 -5.09 19.60 3.41
N GLY A 17 -4.84 20.29 2.30
CA GLY A 17 -4.75 19.64 0.99
C GLY A 17 -3.65 18.60 0.92
N ALA A 18 -2.45 18.95 1.42
CA ALA A 18 -1.35 18.00 1.54
C ALA A 18 -1.75 16.79 2.41
N ALA A 19 -2.22 17.02 3.65
CA ALA A 19 -2.59 15.95 4.56
C ALA A 19 -3.71 15.05 4.02
N SER A 20 -4.70 15.64 3.35
CA SER A 20 -5.83 14.92 2.77
C SER A 20 -5.38 14.02 1.62
N VAL A 21 -4.63 14.54 0.64
CA VAL A 21 -4.15 13.72 -0.48
C VAL A 21 -3.13 12.67 -0.04
N GLY A 22 -2.25 13.02 0.92
CA GLY A 22 -1.28 12.07 1.46
C GLY A 22 -1.98 10.91 2.14
N THR A 23 -3.01 11.21 2.95
CA THR A 23 -3.85 10.18 3.55
C THR A 23 -4.58 9.36 2.49
N GLN A 24 -5.13 9.99 1.46
CA GLN A 24 -5.86 9.32 0.38
C GLN A 24 -4.98 8.31 -0.36
N ILE A 25 -3.79 8.74 -0.80
CA ILE A 25 -2.84 7.88 -1.52
C ILE A 25 -2.44 6.68 -0.66
N LEU A 26 -2.07 6.93 0.61
CA LEU A 26 -1.57 5.87 1.49
C LEU A 26 -2.66 4.88 1.90
N LEU A 27 -3.88 5.36 2.17
CA LEU A 27 -5.00 4.47 2.48
C LEU A 27 -5.46 3.69 1.25
N ILE A 28 -5.56 4.30 0.06
CA ILE A 28 -5.89 3.57 -1.17
C ILE A 28 -4.84 2.50 -1.43
N ARG A 29 -3.55 2.82 -1.34
CA ARG A 29 -2.47 1.84 -1.51
C ARG A 29 -2.55 0.70 -0.49
N GLN A 30 -2.88 1.00 0.76
CA GLN A 30 -3.11 -0.02 1.79
C GLN A 30 -4.35 -0.87 1.52
N PHE A 31 -5.43 -0.28 1.00
CA PHE A 31 -6.62 -1.03 0.63
C PHE A 31 -6.39 -1.89 -0.61
N LEU A 32 -5.59 -1.45 -1.58
CA LEU A 32 -5.29 -2.26 -2.76
C LEU A 32 -4.57 -3.56 -2.42
N THR A 33 -3.75 -3.58 -1.36
CA THR A 33 -3.14 -4.84 -0.91
C THR A 33 -4.18 -5.78 -0.31
N ILE A 34 -5.09 -5.29 0.52
CA ILE A 34 -6.12 -6.12 1.17
C ILE A 34 -7.21 -6.58 0.18
N PHE A 35 -7.50 -5.78 -0.85
CA PHE A 35 -8.63 -5.94 -1.75
C PHE A 35 -8.21 -6.46 -3.15
N TYR A 36 -6.99 -7.00 -3.26
CA TYR A 36 -6.46 -7.64 -4.48
C TYR A 36 -6.40 -6.73 -5.72
N GLY A 37 -6.25 -5.42 -5.54
CA GLY A 37 -6.05 -4.50 -6.66
C GLY A 37 -7.27 -4.24 -7.56
N ASN A 38 -8.48 -4.67 -7.17
CA ASN A 38 -9.67 -4.56 -8.03
C ASN A 38 -10.11 -3.09 -8.24
N GLU A 39 -10.33 -2.69 -9.49
CA GLU A 39 -10.66 -1.31 -9.88
C GLU A 39 -12.01 -0.82 -9.33
N LEU A 40 -13.00 -1.72 -9.20
CA LEU A 40 -14.30 -1.41 -8.61
C LEU A 40 -14.13 -0.87 -7.18
N ILE A 41 -13.11 -1.37 -6.47
CA ILE A 41 -12.80 -0.96 -5.11
C ILE A 41 -12.15 0.42 -5.10
N ILE A 42 -11.29 0.75 -6.07
CA ILE A 42 -10.76 2.12 -6.20
C ILE A 42 -11.92 3.10 -6.38
N GLY A 43 -12.83 2.81 -7.32
CA GLY A 43 -14.02 3.63 -7.57
C GLY A 43 -14.88 3.79 -6.32
N PHE A 44 -15.13 2.70 -5.59
CA PHE A 44 -15.89 2.72 -4.34
C PHE A 44 -15.19 3.55 -3.25
N LEU A 45 -13.90 3.34 -3.00
CA LEU A 45 -13.16 4.08 -1.97
C LEU A 45 -13.14 5.59 -2.27
N LEU A 46 -12.98 5.98 -3.53
CA LEU A 46 -13.07 7.37 -3.96
C LEU A 46 -14.49 7.93 -3.79
N ALA A 47 -15.54 7.15 -4.09
CA ALA A 47 -16.92 7.55 -3.89
C ALA A 47 -17.22 7.79 -2.39
N VAL A 48 -16.79 6.88 -1.52
CA VAL A 48 -16.91 7.02 -0.05
C VAL A 48 -16.13 8.25 0.42
N TRP A 49 -14.91 8.44 -0.07
CA TRP A 49 -14.07 9.59 0.27
C TRP A 49 -14.79 10.91 0.00
N LEU A 50 -15.27 11.09 -1.23
CA LEU A 50 -15.97 12.31 -1.66
C LEU A 50 -17.30 12.49 -0.90
N LEU A 51 -18.06 11.41 -0.71
CA LEU A 51 -19.32 11.44 0.04
C LEU A 51 -19.09 11.90 1.49
N CYS A 52 -18.14 11.30 2.19
CA CYS A 52 -17.87 11.61 3.60
C CYS A 52 -17.26 13.00 3.78
N VAL A 53 -16.35 13.44 2.90
CA VAL A 53 -15.84 14.83 2.91
C VAL A 53 -16.98 15.82 2.65
N GLY A 54 -17.85 15.55 1.68
CA GLY A 54 -19.02 16.39 1.39
C GLY A 54 -19.98 16.50 2.57
N LEU A 55 -20.33 15.36 3.18
CA LEU A 55 -21.16 15.30 4.39
C LEU A 55 -20.50 16.02 5.57
N GLY A 56 -19.20 15.82 5.77
CA GLY A 56 -18.40 16.50 6.80
C GLY A 56 -18.42 18.02 6.64
N SER A 57 -18.29 18.51 5.41
CA SER A 57 -18.37 19.95 5.12
C SER A 57 -19.77 20.51 5.34
N ALA A 58 -20.81 19.80 4.92
CA ALA A 58 -22.20 20.21 5.11
C ALA A 58 -22.61 20.27 6.60
N VAL A 59 -22.26 19.23 7.37
CA VAL A 59 -22.52 19.17 8.81
C VAL A 59 -21.64 20.19 9.55
N GLY A 60 -20.35 20.26 9.21
CA GLY A 60 -19.40 21.22 9.77
C GLY A 60 -19.86 22.66 9.61
N ASN A 61 -20.32 23.07 8.43
CA ASN A 61 -20.83 24.42 8.19
C ASN A 61 -22.02 24.76 9.11
N ARG A 62 -22.96 23.82 9.31
CA ARG A 62 -24.09 24.01 10.24
C ARG A 62 -23.61 24.08 11.70
N TRP A 63 -22.64 23.24 12.07
CA TRP A 63 -22.09 23.15 13.42
C TRP A 63 -21.35 24.43 13.81
N TRP A 64 -20.46 24.93 12.94
CA TRP A 64 -19.66 26.13 13.18
C TRP A 64 -20.50 27.40 13.22
N LYS A 65 -21.57 27.49 12.43
CA LYS A 65 -22.55 28.60 12.52
C LYS A 65 -23.22 28.66 13.90
N LYS A 66 -23.53 27.52 14.51
CA LYS A 66 -24.16 27.46 15.85
C LYS A 66 -23.18 27.74 16.98
N ARG A 67 -21.95 27.21 16.90
CA ARG A 67 -20.94 27.29 17.98
C ARG A 67 -20.00 28.49 17.88
N SER A 68 -20.14 29.32 16.84
CA SER A 68 -19.18 30.33 16.39
C SER A 68 -17.83 29.73 15.98
N PRO A 69 -17.34 29.95 14.75
CA PRO A 69 -16.07 29.39 14.31
C PRO A 69 -14.90 29.99 15.11
N ALA A 70 -14.02 29.14 15.65
CA ALA A 70 -12.86 29.57 16.41
C ALA A 70 -11.57 28.87 15.94
N ILE A 71 -10.48 29.62 15.90
CA ILE A 71 -9.14 29.13 15.48
C ILE A 71 -8.66 27.96 16.35
N GLN A 72 -9.08 27.92 17.62
CA GLN A 72 -8.69 26.88 18.56
C GLN A 72 -9.14 25.47 18.13
N PHE A 73 -10.22 25.37 17.32
CA PHE A 73 -10.73 24.10 16.82
C PHE A 73 -9.95 23.54 15.61
N ILE A 74 -9.09 24.33 14.97
CA ILE A 74 -8.32 23.88 13.80
C ILE A 74 -7.43 22.70 14.15
N ALA A 75 -6.51 22.90 15.11
CA ALA A 75 -5.54 21.90 15.50
C ALA A 75 -6.14 20.57 15.99
N PRO A 76 -7.15 20.54 16.90
CA PRO A 76 -7.73 19.28 17.33
C PRO A 76 -8.45 18.54 16.19
N VAL A 77 -9.24 19.23 15.35
CA VAL A 77 -9.93 18.56 14.22
C VAL A 77 -8.93 18.00 13.21
N PHE A 78 -7.86 18.74 12.90
CA PHE A 78 -6.79 18.31 11.99
C PHE A 78 -6.03 17.09 12.54
N ILE A 79 -5.59 17.14 13.80
CA ILE A 79 -4.86 16.02 14.40
C ILE A 79 -5.76 14.80 14.55
N SER A 80 -7.04 14.99 14.91
CA SER A 80 -8.00 13.89 14.95
C SER A 80 -8.20 13.25 13.58
N SER A 81 -8.30 14.02 12.48
CA SER A 81 -8.48 13.41 11.14
C SER A 81 -7.30 12.52 10.76
N LEU A 82 -6.06 12.98 10.99
CA LEU A 82 -4.86 12.17 10.74
C LEU A 82 -4.70 11.01 11.72
N PHE A 83 -5.07 11.18 12.99
CA PHE A 83 -5.03 10.10 13.97
C PHE A 83 -6.01 8.98 13.59
N PHE A 84 -7.26 9.31 13.24
CA PHE A 84 -8.22 8.32 12.78
C PHE A 84 -7.80 7.65 11.47
N ALA A 85 -7.15 8.38 10.56
CA ALA A 85 -6.56 7.78 9.36
C ALA A 85 -5.43 6.78 9.69
N PHE A 86 -4.56 7.12 10.64
CA PHE A 86 -3.50 6.23 11.10
C PHE A 86 -4.08 4.96 11.76
N ILE A 87 -5.09 5.12 12.62
CA ILE A 87 -5.80 3.98 13.22
C ILE A 87 -6.50 3.14 12.15
N ALA A 88 -7.15 3.78 11.16
CA ALA A 88 -7.78 3.08 10.06
C ALA A 88 -6.77 2.22 9.27
N ALA A 89 -5.58 2.75 9.02
CA ALA A 89 -4.49 1.99 8.37
C ALA A 89 -4.05 0.79 9.21
N ILE A 90 -3.92 0.93 10.54
CA ILE A 90 -3.60 -0.21 11.43
C ILE A 90 -4.71 -1.26 11.41
N ILE A 91 -5.96 -0.84 11.60
CA ILE A 91 -7.11 -1.76 11.62
C ILE A 91 -7.23 -2.50 10.28
N SER A 92 -6.96 -1.83 9.16
CA SER A 92 -7.02 -2.45 7.84
C SER A 92 -6.08 -3.66 7.70
N ARG A 93 -4.91 -3.67 8.36
CA ARG A 93 -4.00 -4.84 8.36
C ARG A 93 -4.61 -6.08 9.00
N PHE A 94 -5.54 -5.89 9.93
CA PHE A 94 -6.29 -6.96 10.59
C PHE A 94 -7.64 -7.26 9.92
N ALA A 95 -7.90 -6.73 8.72
CA ALA A 95 -9.16 -6.91 8.01
C ALA A 95 -9.62 -8.37 7.94
N ARG A 96 -8.72 -9.29 7.59
CA ARG A 96 -9.04 -10.73 7.49
C ARG A 96 -9.43 -11.34 8.84
N LEU A 97 -8.75 -10.95 9.92
CA LEU A 97 -9.07 -11.39 11.28
C LEU A 97 -10.44 -10.87 11.73
N ILE A 98 -10.68 -9.56 11.52
CA ILE A 98 -11.95 -8.90 11.85
C ILE A 98 -13.13 -9.50 11.08
N LEU A 99 -12.88 -9.87 9.83
CA LEU A 99 -13.89 -10.48 8.95
C LEU A 99 -14.01 -12.00 9.08
N ALA A 100 -13.20 -12.61 9.98
CA ALA A 100 -13.12 -14.05 10.23
C ALA A 100 -12.93 -14.88 8.94
N MET A 101 -11.97 -14.48 8.11
CA MET A 101 -11.71 -15.09 6.80
C MET A 101 -10.69 -16.23 6.89
N PRO A 102 -11.02 -17.44 6.38
CA PRO A 102 -10.06 -18.52 6.21
C PRO A 102 -8.90 -18.14 5.27
N LEU A 103 -7.76 -18.81 5.43
CA LEU A 103 -6.64 -18.69 4.49
C LEU A 103 -7.01 -19.23 3.12
N GLY A 104 -6.58 -18.53 2.07
CA GLY A 104 -6.87 -18.90 0.69
C GLY A 104 -8.27 -18.53 0.20
N GLU A 105 -9.17 -18.11 1.09
CA GLU A 105 -10.46 -17.54 0.68
C GLU A 105 -10.31 -16.05 0.36
N GLN A 106 -10.95 -15.64 -0.74
CA GLN A 106 -11.07 -14.22 -1.08
C GLN A 106 -12.12 -13.57 -0.19
N ILE A 107 -11.82 -12.37 0.31
CA ILE A 107 -12.78 -11.63 1.12
C ILE A 107 -13.97 -11.23 0.23
N PRO A 108 -15.22 -11.57 0.60
CA PRO A 108 -16.40 -11.18 -0.15
C PRO A 108 -16.50 -9.65 -0.30
N LEU A 109 -16.85 -9.20 -1.51
CA LEU A 109 -16.90 -7.78 -1.89
C LEU A 109 -17.79 -6.94 -0.95
N ALA A 110 -18.91 -7.48 -0.47
CA ALA A 110 -19.80 -6.77 0.45
C ALA A 110 -19.12 -6.44 1.79
N LYS A 111 -18.33 -7.38 2.34
CA LYS A 111 -17.57 -7.18 3.59
C LYS A 111 -16.45 -6.17 3.41
N LEU A 112 -15.79 -6.23 2.24
CA LEU A 112 -14.80 -5.26 1.80
C LEU A 112 -15.37 -3.83 1.73
N PHE A 113 -16.53 -3.64 1.09
CA PHE A 113 -17.19 -2.34 1.02
C PHE A 113 -17.59 -1.81 2.39
N LEU A 114 -18.17 -2.66 3.25
CA LEU A 114 -18.53 -2.27 4.61
C LEU A 114 -17.30 -1.82 5.41
N LEU A 115 -16.21 -2.60 5.36
CA LEU A 115 -14.98 -2.27 6.06
C LEU A 115 -14.35 -0.97 5.52
N GLY A 116 -14.25 -0.83 4.20
CA GLY A 116 -13.73 0.39 3.56
C GLY A 116 -14.54 1.63 3.95
N PHE A 117 -15.87 1.53 3.97
CA PHE A 117 -16.75 2.61 4.43
C PHE A 117 -16.48 2.98 5.88
N LEU A 118 -16.48 2.01 6.79
CA LEU A 118 -16.28 2.25 8.23
C LEU A 118 -14.93 2.88 8.55
N LEU A 119 -13.87 2.43 7.87
CA LEU A 119 -12.51 2.92 8.08
C LEU A 119 -12.29 4.33 7.49
N LEU A 120 -12.89 4.64 6.34
CA LEU A 120 -12.75 5.94 5.70
C LEU A 120 -13.69 7.01 6.26
N ALA A 121 -14.86 6.63 6.78
CA ALA A 121 -15.92 7.57 7.16
C ALA A 121 -15.42 8.64 8.14
N CYS A 122 -14.77 8.23 9.23
CA CYS A 122 -14.30 9.15 10.27
C CYS A 122 -13.23 10.15 9.77
N PRO A 123 -12.08 9.73 9.21
CA PRO A 123 -11.06 10.67 8.77
C PRO A 123 -11.57 11.60 7.65
N CYS A 124 -12.33 11.08 6.68
CA CYS A 124 -12.88 11.88 5.57
C CYS A 124 -13.88 12.93 6.06
N PHE A 125 -14.78 12.54 6.98
CA PHE A 125 -15.75 13.45 7.56
C PHE A 125 -15.06 14.61 8.31
N LEU A 126 -14.00 14.31 9.07
CA LEU A 126 -13.24 15.33 9.79
C LEU A 126 -12.46 16.27 8.84
N PHE A 127 -11.90 15.76 7.74
CA PHE A 127 -11.30 16.63 6.71
C PHE A 127 -12.34 17.60 6.11
N GLY A 128 -13.55 17.11 5.81
CA GLY A 128 -14.66 17.97 5.35
C GLY A 128 -15.06 19.02 6.38
N MET A 129 -15.19 18.63 7.66
CA MET A 129 -15.49 19.56 8.75
C MET A 129 -14.41 20.63 8.89
N LEU A 130 -13.14 20.26 8.77
CA LEU A 130 -12.00 21.17 8.83
C LEU A 130 -12.01 22.17 7.67
N PHE A 131 -12.30 21.72 6.44
CA PHE A 131 -12.47 22.61 5.30
C PHE A 131 -13.54 23.68 5.57
N SER A 132 -14.71 23.26 6.06
CA SER A 132 -15.80 24.18 6.38
C SER A 132 -15.46 25.16 7.52
N LEU A 133 -14.64 24.74 8.50
CA LEU A 133 -14.13 25.60 9.57
C LEU A 133 -13.21 26.69 9.03
N LEU A 134 -12.26 26.32 8.15
CA LEU A 134 -11.33 27.26 7.53
C LEU A 134 -12.08 28.28 6.66
N ALA A 135 -13.07 27.83 5.88
CA ALA A 135 -13.93 28.70 5.09
C ALA A 135 -14.75 29.66 5.97
N ALA A 136 -15.32 29.17 7.08
CA ALA A 136 -16.08 30.00 8.01
C ALA A 136 -15.21 31.04 8.73
N LEU A 137 -14.00 30.67 9.16
CA LEU A 137 -13.02 31.59 9.75
C LEU A 137 -12.51 32.64 8.76
N ARG A 138 -12.51 32.33 7.46
CA ARG A 138 -12.05 33.25 6.41
C ARG A 138 -13.11 34.29 6.04
N GLN A 139 -14.40 34.02 6.27
CA GLN A 139 -15.50 34.94 5.94
C GLN A 139 -15.21 36.36 6.45
N MET A 140 -15.19 37.32 5.52
CA MET A 140 -14.94 38.73 5.82
C MET A 140 -16.27 39.50 5.83
N PRO A 141 -16.50 40.38 6.81
CA PRO A 141 -17.72 41.19 6.85
C PRO A 141 -17.90 42.19 5.69
N HIS A 142 -16.84 42.49 4.91
CA HIS A 142 -16.83 43.61 3.95
C HIS A 142 -16.08 43.34 2.62
N SER A 143 -15.92 42.10 2.17
CA SER A 143 -15.28 41.81 0.87
C SER A 143 -16.13 40.90 0.00
N ASN A 144 -16.23 41.20 -1.30
CA ASN A 144 -16.86 40.36 -2.33
C ASN A 144 -16.12 39.05 -2.62
N ASP A 145 -14.98 38.79 -1.98
CA ASP A 145 -14.24 37.54 -2.11
C ASP A 145 -15.09 36.36 -1.62
N VAL A 146 -15.25 35.33 -2.46
CA VAL A 146 -15.86 34.05 -2.07
C VAL A 146 -14.84 33.30 -1.18
N PRO A 147 -15.03 33.25 0.15
CA PRO A 147 -13.98 32.81 1.08
C PRO A 147 -13.61 31.33 0.90
N ALA A 148 -14.59 30.51 0.48
CA ALA A 148 -14.37 29.11 0.16
C ALA A 148 -13.47 28.91 -1.06
N ALA A 149 -13.53 29.79 -2.07
CA ALA A 149 -12.70 29.69 -3.26
C ALA A 149 -11.22 29.90 -2.93
N GLN A 150 -10.90 30.86 -2.05
CA GLN A 150 -9.52 31.05 -1.59
C GLN A 150 -9.01 29.82 -0.83
N ILE A 151 -9.80 29.26 0.08
CA ILE A 151 -9.39 28.05 0.82
C ILE A 151 -9.16 26.87 -0.14
N TYR A 152 -10.04 26.69 -1.13
CA TYR A 152 -9.92 25.66 -2.14
C TYR A 152 -8.65 25.80 -3.01
N ILE A 153 -8.27 27.03 -3.40
CA ILE A 153 -7.03 27.27 -4.16
C ILE A 153 -5.80 26.81 -3.37
N TYR A 154 -5.71 27.18 -2.08
CA TYR A 154 -4.58 26.78 -1.24
C TYR A 154 -4.58 25.29 -0.93
N GLU A 155 -5.76 24.69 -0.70
CA GLU A 155 -5.90 23.25 -0.57
C GLU A 155 -5.41 22.52 -1.83
N ALA A 156 -5.89 22.91 -3.01
CA ALA A 156 -5.47 22.33 -4.29
C ALA A 156 -3.95 22.45 -4.53
N ALA A 157 -3.35 23.58 -4.14
CA ALA A 157 -1.90 23.76 -4.19
C ALA A 157 -1.17 22.78 -3.25
N GLY A 158 -1.66 22.60 -2.02
CA GLY A 158 -1.12 21.61 -1.07
C GLY A 158 -1.24 20.18 -1.58
N THR A 159 -2.38 19.84 -2.16
CA THR A 159 -2.65 18.56 -2.82
C THR A 159 -1.64 18.29 -3.95
N SER A 160 -1.42 19.28 -4.81
CA SER A 160 -0.48 19.15 -5.94
C SER A 160 0.95 18.96 -5.45
N LEU A 161 1.40 19.76 -4.47
CA LEU A 161 2.75 19.68 -3.93
C LEU A 161 3.03 18.33 -3.27
N LEU A 162 2.13 17.87 -2.38
CA LEU A 162 2.34 16.59 -1.72
C LEU A 162 2.19 15.40 -2.69
N GLY A 163 1.29 15.50 -3.67
CA GLY A 163 1.14 14.49 -4.72
C GLY A 163 2.46 14.21 -5.44
N ILE A 164 3.14 15.26 -5.90
CA ILE A 164 4.47 15.16 -6.54
C ILE A 164 5.49 14.52 -5.60
N VAL A 165 5.56 14.98 -4.35
CA VAL A 165 6.51 14.45 -3.36
C VAL A 165 6.24 12.96 -3.09
N PHE A 166 4.98 12.56 -2.97
CA PHE A 166 4.59 11.17 -2.71
C PHE A 166 4.80 10.26 -3.91
N SER A 167 4.76 10.75 -5.15
CA SER A 167 5.14 9.96 -6.33
C SER A 167 6.55 9.36 -6.21
N PHE A 168 7.47 10.07 -5.55
CA PHE A 168 8.84 9.58 -5.32
C PHE A 168 9.01 8.87 -3.96
N LEU A 169 8.33 9.32 -2.91
CA LEU A 169 8.50 8.73 -1.57
C LEU A 169 7.71 7.45 -1.36
N ALA A 170 6.46 7.38 -1.85
CA ALA A 170 5.56 6.26 -1.55
C ALA A 170 6.17 4.88 -1.89
N PRO A 171 6.82 4.66 -3.05
CA PRO A 171 7.36 3.35 -3.40
C PRO A 171 8.45 2.84 -2.45
N HIS A 172 9.18 3.74 -1.78
CA HIS A 172 10.37 3.41 -0.98
C HIS A 172 10.07 3.20 0.51
N PHE A 173 8.91 3.64 0.99
CA PHE A 173 8.56 3.59 2.40
C PHE A 173 7.21 2.90 2.63
N SER A 174 7.04 2.33 3.82
CA SER A 174 5.77 1.72 4.21
C SER A 174 4.67 2.77 4.38
N ASN A 175 3.42 2.38 4.10
CA ASN A 175 2.26 3.28 4.20
C ASN A 175 2.10 3.85 5.62
N LEU A 176 2.33 3.02 6.64
CA LEU A 176 2.22 3.43 8.04
C LEU A 176 3.29 4.45 8.44
N LEU A 177 4.55 4.24 8.00
CA LEU A 177 5.64 5.18 8.28
C LEU A 177 5.34 6.56 7.68
N LEU A 178 4.83 6.60 6.46
CA LEU A 178 4.47 7.86 5.79
C LEU A 178 3.26 8.56 6.44
N LEU A 179 2.21 7.82 6.84
CA LEU A 179 1.08 8.38 7.58
C LEU A 179 1.51 8.94 8.94
N TYR A 180 2.40 8.22 9.61
CA TYR A 180 2.96 8.65 10.88
C TYR A 180 3.84 9.90 10.76
N ALA A 181 4.72 9.94 9.75
CA ALA A 181 5.51 11.13 9.44
C ALA A 181 4.61 12.33 9.14
N LEU A 182 3.55 12.13 8.36
CA LEU A 182 2.55 13.14 8.04
C LEU A 182 1.87 13.69 9.30
N LEU A 183 1.50 12.82 10.24
CA LEU A 183 0.93 13.21 11.54
C LEU A 183 1.89 14.07 12.37
N ILE A 184 3.13 13.65 12.53
CA ILE A 184 4.14 14.38 13.33
C ILE A 184 4.48 15.73 12.69
N VAL A 185 4.76 15.73 11.39
CA VAL A 185 5.11 16.96 10.66
C VAL A 185 3.95 17.95 10.73
N SER A 186 2.70 17.48 10.56
CA SER A 186 1.52 18.33 10.71
C SER A 186 1.38 18.90 12.12
N ALA A 187 1.63 18.10 13.18
CA ALA A 187 1.59 18.58 14.56
C ALA A 187 2.63 19.68 14.83
N TRP A 188 3.85 19.52 14.33
CA TRP A 188 4.91 20.53 14.43
C TRP A 188 4.56 21.82 13.68
N LEU A 189 4.09 21.72 12.43
CA LEU A 189 3.72 22.89 11.62
C LEU A 189 2.55 23.65 12.23
N LEU A 190 1.54 22.94 12.76
CA LEU A 190 0.42 23.54 13.46
C LEU A 190 0.84 24.19 14.79
N PHE A 191 1.84 23.64 15.49
CA PHE A 191 2.40 24.27 16.69
C PHE A 191 3.05 25.62 16.34
N PHE A 192 3.82 25.72 15.26
CA PHE A 192 4.42 26.98 14.86
C PHE A 192 3.37 28.04 14.47
N CYS A 193 2.25 27.62 13.87
CA CYS A 193 1.15 28.51 13.47
C CYS A 193 0.30 28.98 14.66
N PHE A 194 -0.05 28.09 15.60
CA PHE A 194 -1.07 28.37 16.63
C PHE A 194 -0.54 28.38 18.07
N ARG A 195 0.72 27.97 18.28
CA ARG A 195 1.43 27.95 19.58
C ARG A 195 0.70 27.19 20.70
N GLN A 196 -0.12 26.19 20.34
CA GLN A 196 -0.83 25.37 21.32
C GLN A 196 0.13 24.31 21.91
N LYS A 197 0.49 24.44 23.19
CA LYS A 197 1.53 23.61 23.84
C LYS A 197 1.25 22.11 23.81
N TRP A 198 -0.02 21.68 23.79
CA TRP A 198 -0.38 20.27 23.73
C TRP A 198 0.09 19.60 22.44
N LEU A 199 0.28 20.34 21.34
CA LEU A 199 0.81 19.79 20.08
C LEU A 199 2.26 19.32 20.22
N LEU A 200 3.09 20.01 21.03
CA LEU A 200 4.45 19.55 21.34
C LEU A 200 4.42 18.29 22.19
N ILE A 201 3.53 18.24 23.18
CA ILE A 201 3.37 17.05 24.04
C ILE A 201 2.89 15.88 23.19
N PHE A 202 1.92 16.10 22.30
CA PHE A 202 1.42 15.08 21.39
C PHE A 202 2.50 14.61 20.42
N ALA A 203 3.23 15.53 19.78
CA ALA A 203 4.31 15.19 18.86
C ALA A 203 5.43 14.41 19.58
N ALA A 204 5.82 14.84 20.79
CA ALA A 204 6.81 14.17 21.62
C ALA A 204 6.33 12.77 22.04
N ALA A 205 5.10 12.64 22.52
CA ALA A 205 4.50 11.36 22.89
C ALA A 205 4.37 10.43 21.68
N ALA A 206 3.93 10.94 20.53
CA ALA A 206 3.89 10.18 19.28
C ALA A 206 5.29 9.69 18.90
N THR A 207 6.31 10.57 18.89
CA THR A 207 7.71 10.20 18.61
C THR A 207 8.25 9.15 19.56
N MET A 208 7.89 9.21 20.84
CA MET A 208 8.36 8.28 21.87
C MET A 208 7.68 6.91 21.76
N LEU A 209 6.36 6.89 21.50
CA LEU A 209 5.57 5.65 21.42
C LEU A 209 5.77 4.91 20.09
N LEU A 210 6.01 5.64 19.00
CA LEU A 210 5.98 5.11 17.62
C LEU A 210 7.23 5.45 16.82
N GLY A 211 8.33 5.85 17.48
CA GLY A 211 9.61 6.14 16.81
C GLY A 211 10.12 4.95 15.96
N PRO A 212 11.04 5.18 15.00
CA PRO A 212 11.45 4.16 14.01
C PRO A 212 11.86 2.80 14.62
N TYR A 213 12.47 2.84 15.82
CA TYR A 213 12.85 1.67 16.58
C TYR A 213 11.67 0.88 17.17
N HIS A 214 10.63 1.59 17.65
CA HIS A 214 9.40 0.97 18.16
C HIS A 214 8.48 0.55 17.02
N TYR A 215 8.52 1.25 15.88
CA TYR A 215 7.78 0.92 14.66
C TYR A 215 8.16 -0.46 14.11
N SER A 216 9.46 -0.74 13.93
CA SER A 216 9.90 -2.06 13.41
C SER A 216 9.47 -3.22 14.32
N ARG A 217 9.49 -3.02 15.64
CA ARG A 217 8.99 -4.00 16.62
C ARG A 217 7.47 -4.13 16.63
N LEU A 218 6.72 -3.03 16.47
CA LEU A 218 5.26 -3.07 16.42
C LEU A 218 4.80 -3.78 15.14
N GLU A 219 5.40 -3.45 14.00
CA GLU A 219 5.13 -4.09 12.72
C GLU A 219 5.44 -5.59 12.80
N SER A 220 6.61 -5.98 13.34
CA SER A 220 6.92 -7.40 13.54
C SER A 220 5.90 -8.09 14.45
N LYS A 221 5.52 -7.50 15.60
CA LYS A 221 4.56 -8.10 16.53
C LYS A 221 3.15 -8.21 15.97
N VAL A 222 2.70 -7.19 15.25
CA VAL A 222 1.40 -7.17 14.57
C VAL A 222 1.36 -8.26 13.50
N MET A 223 2.45 -8.43 12.74
CA MET A 223 2.54 -9.43 11.69
C MET A 223 2.71 -10.85 12.25
N HIS A 224 3.51 -11.05 13.31
CA HIS A 224 3.59 -12.34 13.99
C HIS A 224 2.23 -12.69 14.59
N GLY A 225 1.55 -11.76 15.28
CA GLY A 225 0.19 -11.99 15.77
C GLY A 225 -0.84 -12.24 14.66
N TYR A 226 -0.68 -11.63 13.48
CA TYR A 226 -1.50 -11.91 12.30
C TYR A 226 -1.26 -13.34 11.78
N TRP A 227 0.00 -13.75 11.60
CA TRP A 227 0.33 -15.08 11.08
C TRP A 227 0.10 -16.21 12.10
N ASP A 228 0.42 -15.98 13.38
CA ASP A 228 0.17 -16.91 14.50
C ASP A 228 -1.33 -17.09 14.76
N SER A 229 -2.17 -16.14 14.36
CA SER A 229 -3.64 -16.27 14.47
C SER A 229 -4.23 -17.28 13.48
N PHE A 230 -3.51 -17.58 12.40
CA PHE A 230 -3.84 -18.72 11.55
C PHE A 230 -3.35 -19.99 12.26
N ARG A 231 -4.27 -20.95 12.47
CA ARG A 231 -4.14 -22.19 13.27
C ARG A 231 -2.71 -22.73 13.49
N ALA A 232 -2.50 -23.42 14.62
CA ALA A 232 -1.31 -24.22 14.90
C ALA A 232 -0.80 -25.01 13.68
N GLY A 233 0.34 -24.61 13.12
CA GLY A 233 0.95 -25.23 11.93
C GLY A 233 1.56 -24.26 10.91
N PHE A 234 1.33 -22.95 11.04
CA PHE A 234 1.98 -21.92 10.21
C PHE A 234 3.20 -21.35 10.94
N GLN A 235 4.38 -21.41 10.32
CA GLN A 235 5.58 -20.73 10.80
C GLN A 235 6.01 -19.70 9.77
N VAL A 236 6.09 -18.43 10.19
CA VAL A 236 6.63 -17.37 9.33
C VAL A 236 8.14 -17.54 9.27
N ILE A 237 8.66 -17.84 8.07
CA ILE A 237 10.11 -17.94 7.84
C ILE A 237 10.68 -16.53 7.65
N GLN A 238 10.11 -15.80 6.70
CA GLN A 238 10.58 -14.47 6.33
C GLN A 238 9.43 -13.63 5.78
N TRP A 239 9.55 -12.32 5.94
CA TRP A 239 8.54 -11.35 5.50
C TRP A 239 9.20 -10.02 5.11
N GLU A 240 8.73 -9.39 4.04
CA GLU A 240 9.19 -8.07 3.59
C GLU A 240 8.10 -7.32 2.81
N ASN A 241 8.13 -5.99 2.87
CA ASN A 241 7.34 -5.13 1.98
C ASN A 241 8.16 -4.77 0.74
N THR A 242 7.69 -5.18 -0.43
CA THR A 242 8.29 -4.80 -1.73
C THR A 242 7.52 -3.63 -2.34
N ARG A 243 8.06 -3.07 -3.43
CA ARG A 243 7.34 -2.06 -4.22
C ARG A 243 6.04 -2.60 -4.84
N PHE A 244 5.91 -3.93 -4.98
CA PHE A 244 4.75 -4.61 -5.59
C PHE A 244 3.76 -5.17 -4.57
N GLY A 245 4.04 -5.03 -3.28
CA GLY A 245 3.18 -5.49 -2.21
C GLY A 245 3.95 -6.19 -1.10
N GLU A 246 3.19 -6.71 -0.15
CA GLU A 246 3.72 -7.48 0.96
C GLU A 246 4.00 -8.91 0.50
N ILE A 247 5.19 -9.45 0.80
CA ILE A 247 5.54 -10.85 0.57
C ILE A 247 5.83 -11.56 1.90
N ALA A 248 5.37 -12.81 2.01
CA ALA A 248 5.59 -13.66 3.17
C ALA A 248 5.92 -15.08 2.73
N LEU A 249 6.98 -15.65 3.29
CA LEU A 249 7.32 -17.07 3.16
C LEU A 249 6.88 -17.79 4.43
N LEU A 250 5.99 -18.77 4.27
CA LEU A 250 5.39 -19.52 5.37
C LEU A 250 5.69 -21.00 5.22
N ASN A 251 6.15 -21.64 6.29
CA ASN A 251 6.15 -23.10 6.38
C ASN A 251 4.77 -23.55 6.88
N VAL A 252 4.13 -24.44 6.12
CA VAL A 252 2.83 -25.01 6.43
C VAL A 252 2.98 -26.52 6.40
N GLN A 253 2.99 -27.13 7.60
CA GLN A 253 3.09 -28.59 7.76
C GLN A 253 4.29 -29.24 7.05
N GLY A 254 5.42 -28.52 6.92
CA GLY A 254 6.64 -29.02 6.28
C GLY A 254 6.89 -28.46 4.88
N ASP A 255 5.87 -27.88 4.24
CA ASP A 255 5.98 -27.29 2.90
C ASP A 255 6.10 -25.76 2.97
N ASP A 256 6.99 -25.19 2.16
CA ASP A 256 7.21 -23.74 2.11
C ASP A 256 6.30 -23.10 1.05
N TYR A 257 5.53 -22.09 1.42
CA TYR A 257 4.60 -21.38 0.54
C TYR A 257 4.92 -19.90 0.46
N LEU A 258 4.92 -19.35 -0.75
CA LEU A 258 5.02 -17.92 -0.97
C LEU A 258 3.62 -17.30 -1.01
N TYR A 259 3.41 -16.32 -0.15
CA TYR A 259 2.22 -15.49 -0.11
C TYR A 259 2.56 -14.06 -0.52
N LYS A 260 1.63 -13.42 -1.24
CA LYS A 260 1.67 -11.99 -1.55
C LYS A 260 0.35 -11.35 -1.17
N ASN A 261 0.39 -10.28 -0.37
CA ASN A 261 -0.79 -9.61 0.16
C ASN A 261 -1.81 -10.58 0.83
N GLY A 262 -1.30 -11.63 1.48
CA GLY A 262 -2.11 -12.67 2.11
C GLY A 262 -2.83 -13.63 1.16
N ALA A 263 -2.56 -13.59 -0.15
CA ALA A 263 -2.96 -14.62 -1.10
C ALA A 263 -1.79 -15.57 -1.37
N LYS A 264 -2.06 -16.88 -1.48
CA LYS A 264 -1.05 -17.86 -1.88
C LYS A 264 -0.68 -17.58 -3.34
N ILE A 265 0.60 -17.43 -3.61
CA ILE A 265 1.14 -17.29 -4.97
C ILE A 265 1.55 -18.66 -5.48
N THR A 266 2.43 -19.34 -4.76
CA THR A 266 2.94 -20.65 -5.18
C THR A 266 3.42 -21.45 -3.97
N LEU A 267 3.45 -22.77 -4.15
CA LEU A 267 4.26 -23.68 -3.34
C LEU A 267 5.71 -23.57 -3.81
N LEU A 268 6.67 -23.54 -2.88
CA LEU A 268 8.09 -23.65 -3.21
C LEU A 268 8.41 -25.10 -3.52
N ASN A 269 9.26 -25.30 -4.53
CA ASN A 269 9.64 -26.63 -4.99
C ASN A 269 8.43 -27.52 -5.32
N ASP A 270 7.44 -26.97 -6.02
CA ASP A 270 6.28 -27.73 -6.48
C ASP A 270 6.66 -28.67 -7.62
N GLU A 271 7.37 -29.75 -7.30
CA GLU A 271 7.81 -30.75 -8.27
C GLU A 271 6.61 -31.41 -8.97
N LEU A 272 5.50 -31.60 -8.26
CA LEU A 272 4.28 -32.23 -8.79
C LEU A 272 3.67 -31.42 -9.93
N THR A 273 3.71 -30.08 -9.86
CA THR A 273 3.22 -29.21 -10.94
C THR A 273 4.31 -28.93 -11.97
N ASN A 274 5.55 -28.66 -11.53
CA ASN A 274 6.61 -28.18 -12.42
C ASN A 274 7.26 -29.28 -13.27
N GLN A 275 7.41 -30.52 -12.77
CA GLN A 275 8.04 -31.60 -13.57
C GLN A 275 7.20 -31.97 -14.81
N PRO A 276 5.88 -32.23 -14.69
CA PRO A 276 5.05 -32.50 -15.86
C PRO A 276 5.00 -31.31 -16.83
N LEU A 277 4.96 -30.08 -16.29
CA LEU A 277 4.95 -28.87 -17.11
C LEU A 277 6.27 -28.71 -17.88
N ALA A 278 7.43 -28.86 -17.22
CA ALA A 278 8.73 -28.81 -17.87
C ALA A 278 8.85 -29.86 -18.99
N ALA A 279 8.46 -31.10 -18.70
CA ALA A 279 8.44 -32.17 -19.70
C ALA A 279 7.52 -31.83 -20.89
N LEU A 280 6.33 -31.29 -20.63
CA LEU A 280 5.40 -30.87 -21.67
C LEU A 280 6.01 -29.77 -22.56
N LEU A 281 6.60 -28.73 -21.95
CA LEU A 281 7.26 -27.65 -22.67
C LEU A 281 8.38 -28.16 -23.58
N MET A 282 9.15 -29.16 -23.15
CA MET A 282 10.22 -29.76 -23.96
C MET A 282 9.71 -30.56 -25.17
N THR A 283 8.45 -30.97 -25.16
CA THR A 283 7.81 -31.66 -26.30
C THR A 283 7.16 -30.70 -27.29
N ALA A 284 6.99 -29.42 -26.93
CA ALA A 284 6.38 -28.41 -27.79
C ALA A 284 7.25 -28.02 -29.00
N HIS A 285 8.57 -28.24 -28.92
CA HIS A 285 9.52 -27.96 -29.98
C HIS A 285 10.49 -29.13 -30.14
N PRO A 286 10.90 -29.52 -31.37
CA PRO A 286 11.77 -30.69 -31.58
C PRO A 286 13.18 -30.53 -30.99
N ARG A 287 13.69 -29.29 -30.88
CA ARG A 287 15.01 -28.96 -30.31
C ARG A 287 15.00 -27.55 -29.70
N PRO A 288 14.33 -27.32 -28.56
CA PRO A 288 14.34 -26.01 -27.92
C PRO A 288 15.75 -25.72 -27.38
N HIS A 289 16.30 -24.56 -27.70
CA HIS A 289 17.57 -24.07 -27.14
C HIS A 289 17.33 -22.78 -26.35
N GLY A 290 16.67 -21.77 -26.94
CA GLY A 290 16.34 -20.51 -26.27
C GLY A 290 14.91 -20.49 -25.74
N ILE A 291 14.74 -20.37 -24.43
CA ILE A 291 13.41 -20.31 -23.78
C ILE A 291 13.27 -19.00 -23.02
N LEU A 292 12.24 -18.22 -23.35
CA LEU A 292 11.81 -17.09 -22.54
C LEU A 292 10.67 -17.55 -21.61
N LEU A 293 10.90 -17.46 -20.32
CA LEU A 293 9.90 -17.72 -19.30
C LEU A 293 9.44 -16.38 -18.69
N ILE A 294 8.16 -16.07 -18.84
CA ILE A 294 7.49 -14.91 -18.26
C ILE A 294 6.70 -15.38 -17.04
N GLU A 295 7.12 -14.95 -15.85
CA GLU A 295 6.64 -15.44 -14.55
C GLU A 295 6.86 -16.95 -14.32
N GLY A 296 6.56 -17.44 -13.12
CA GLY A 296 6.69 -18.86 -12.77
C GLY A 296 8.08 -19.29 -12.28
N ALA A 297 9.06 -18.38 -12.26
CA ALA A 297 10.35 -18.66 -11.64
C ALA A 297 10.27 -18.73 -10.11
N LEU A 298 9.33 -17.99 -9.51
CA LEU A 298 9.01 -18.09 -8.08
C LEU A 298 8.43 -19.45 -7.67
N GLY A 299 7.88 -20.22 -8.61
CA GLY A 299 7.35 -21.57 -8.38
C GLY A 299 8.38 -22.67 -8.59
N GLY A 300 9.45 -22.37 -9.33
CA GLY A 300 10.62 -23.23 -9.47
C GLY A 300 10.75 -23.91 -10.82
N LEU A 301 9.90 -23.56 -11.77
CA LEU A 301 9.91 -24.11 -13.13
C LEU A 301 11.28 -24.00 -13.83
N PRO A 302 12.05 -22.90 -13.72
CA PRO A 302 13.40 -22.84 -14.30
C PRO A 302 14.32 -23.95 -13.79
N PHE A 303 14.24 -24.31 -12.51
CA PHE A 303 15.09 -25.34 -11.92
C PHE A 303 14.75 -26.74 -12.43
N GLU A 304 13.48 -26.99 -12.75
CA GLU A 304 13.07 -28.24 -13.41
C GLU A 304 13.47 -28.26 -14.89
N LEU A 305 13.40 -27.13 -15.59
CA LEU A 305 13.90 -27.01 -16.96
C LEU A 305 15.43 -27.20 -17.04
N MET A 306 16.20 -26.79 -16.03
CA MET A 306 17.66 -27.02 -15.96
C MET A 306 18.06 -28.51 -15.96
N ARG A 307 17.12 -29.44 -15.74
CA ARG A 307 17.38 -30.89 -15.84
C ARG A 307 17.56 -31.37 -17.29
N PHE A 308 17.14 -30.57 -18.27
CA PHE A 308 17.35 -30.85 -19.68
C PHE A 308 18.63 -30.16 -20.17
N ASP A 309 19.42 -30.88 -20.96
CA ASP A 309 20.70 -30.37 -21.45
C ASP A 309 20.51 -29.41 -22.63
N SER A 310 21.48 -28.51 -22.81
CA SER A 310 21.56 -27.57 -23.95
C SER A 310 20.46 -26.50 -24.01
N LEU A 311 19.97 -26.04 -22.86
CA LEU A 311 19.02 -24.93 -22.76
C LEU A 311 19.72 -23.61 -22.36
N GLN A 312 19.19 -22.52 -22.88
CA GLN A 312 19.39 -21.15 -22.44
C GLN A 312 18.03 -20.57 -22.05
N ILE A 313 17.81 -20.36 -20.77
CA ILE A 313 16.54 -19.93 -20.20
C ILE A 313 16.70 -18.47 -19.76
N THR A 314 15.84 -17.61 -20.27
CA THR A 314 15.69 -16.24 -19.76
C THR A 314 14.41 -16.21 -18.93
N ALA A 315 14.53 -16.06 -17.61
CA ALA A 315 13.40 -16.03 -16.69
C ALA A 315 13.13 -14.61 -16.19
N LEU A 316 11.95 -14.08 -16.51
CA LEU A 316 11.52 -12.74 -16.14
C LEU A 316 10.66 -12.78 -14.88
N GLU A 317 11.12 -12.07 -13.84
CA GLU A 317 10.35 -11.87 -12.61
C GLU A 317 10.41 -10.41 -12.19
N MET A 318 9.27 -9.73 -12.20
CA MET A 318 9.21 -8.29 -11.94
C MET A 318 9.69 -7.92 -10.53
N ASP A 319 9.40 -8.78 -9.54
CA ASP A 319 9.74 -8.58 -8.13
C ASP A 319 11.05 -9.28 -7.74
N ALA A 320 12.16 -8.54 -7.87
CA ALA A 320 13.48 -9.01 -7.45
C ALA A 320 13.55 -9.41 -5.97
N ALA A 321 12.77 -8.76 -5.10
CA ALA A 321 12.76 -9.11 -3.68
C ALA A 321 12.07 -10.46 -3.46
N ALA A 322 10.93 -10.69 -4.11
CA ALA A 322 10.30 -12.01 -4.11
C ALA A 322 11.24 -13.09 -4.62
N PHE A 323 11.93 -12.86 -5.74
CA PHE A 323 12.88 -13.86 -6.25
C PHE A 323 14.01 -14.17 -5.28
N ARG A 324 14.63 -13.15 -4.66
CA ARG A 324 15.68 -13.37 -3.63
C ARG A 324 15.18 -14.22 -2.45
N PHE A 325 13.94 -14.02 -2.02
CA PHE A 325 13.34 -14.83 -0.94
C PHE A 325 13.27 -16.30 -1.32
N VAL A 326 12.83 -16.61 -2.53
CA VAL A 326 12.60 -17.99 -2.93
C VAL A 326 13.92 -18.66 -3.33
N GLN A 327 14.84 -17.92 -3.94
CA GLN A 327 16.13 -18.44 -4.42
C GLN A 327 16.98 -19.11 -3.33
N SER A 328 16.95 -18.61 -2.09
CA SER A 328 17.70 -19.22 -0.98
C SER A 328 17.07 -20.52 -0.46
N HIS A 329 15.81 -20.79 -0.79
CA HIS A 329 15.05 -21.95 -0.32
C HIS A 329 14.96 -23.08 -1.35
N TYR A 330 15.34 -22.85 -2.62
CA TYR A 330 15.34 -23.93 -3.60
C TYR A 330 16.41 -24.98 -3.31
N PRO A 331 16.04 -26.28 -3.29
CA PRO A 331 17.00 -27.36 -3.12
C PRO A 331 17.95 -27.40 -4.34
N ARG A 332 19.19 -26.95 -4.13
CA ARG A 332 20.24 -27.00 -5.18
C ARG A 332 20.73 -28.42 -5.48
N SER A 333 20.29 -29.42 -4.71
CA SER A 333 20.73 -30.81 -4.83
C SER A 333 20.34 -31.48 -6.15
N ASN A 334 19.29 -30.98 -6.83
CA ASN A 334 18.79 -31.54 -8.08
C ASN A 334 19.21 -30.74 -9.32
N ILE A 335 19.99 -29.67 -9.16
CA ILE A 335 20.47 -28.84 -10.26
C ILE A 335 21.80 -29.43 -10.74
N ASN A 336 21.88 -29.82 -12.01
CA ASN A 336 23.15 -30.20 -12.60
C ASN A 336 24.12 -29.00 -12.55
N PRO A 337 25.26 -29.07 -11.84
CA PRO A 337 26.16 -27.91 -11.69
C PRO A 337 26.65 -27.34 -13.02
N SER A 338 26.71 -28.17 -14.08
CA SER A 338 27.07 -27.72 -15.43
C SER A 338 26.01 -26.83 -16.09
N ASN A 339 24.75 -26.91 -15.65
CA ASN A 339 23.61 -26.18 -16.23
C ASN A 339 23.23 -24.96 -15.38
N GLN A 340 23.99 -24.63 -14.32
CA GLN A 340 23.72 -23.43 -13.51
C GLN A 340 23.93 -22.11 -14.28
N SER A 341 24.81 -22.11 -15.30
CA SER A 341 25.02 -20.97 -16.19
C SER A 341 23.98 -20.86 -17.31
N SER A 342 23.03 -21.79 -17.40
CA SER A 342 22.01 -21.82 -18.45
C SER A 342 20.81 -20.92 -18.19
N VAL A 343 20.71 -20.28 -17.02
CA VAL A 343 19.53 -19.47 -16.67
C VAL A 343 19.92 -18.05 -16.30
N ASP A 344 19.38 -17.10 -17.06
CA ASP A 344 19.46 -15.67 -16.77
C ASP A 344 18.16 -15.21 -16.11
N PHE A 345 18.27 -14.66 -14.90
CA PHE A 345 17.13 -14.14 -14.16
C PHE A 345 17.09 -12.63 -14.31
N ILE A 346 16.09 -12.12 -15.01
CA ILE A 346 15.96 -10.69 -15.30
C ILE A 346 14.78 -10.10 -14.51
N HIS A 347 15.05 -9.03 -13.76
CA HIS A 347 14.07 -8.41 -12.87
C HIS A 347 13.40 -7.16 -13.45
N GLN A 348 12.48 -7.34 -14.40
CA GLN A 348 11.81 -6.23 -15.07
C GLN A 348 10.39 -6.59 -15.55
N ASP A 349 9.63 -5.59 -16.02
CA ASP A 349 8.34 -5.80 -16.66
C ASP A 349 8.52 -6.55 -17.99
N ALA A 350 7.75 -7.62 -18.19
CA ALA A 350 7.89 -8.49 -19.34
C ALA A 350 7.54 -7.79 -20.67
N ARG A 351 6.57 -6.87 -20.68
CA ARG A 351 6.22 -6.10 -21.89
C ARG A 351 7.34 -5.14 -22.23
N PHE A 352 7.91 -4.48 -21.22
CA PHE A 352 9.07 -3.61 -21.43
C PHE A 352 10.25 -4.38 -22.01
N PHE A 353 10.54 -5.58 -21.48
CA PHE A 353 11.58 -6.44 -22.05
C PHE A 353 11.29 -6.82 -23.50
N LEU A 354 10.11 -7.35 -23.79
CA LEU A 354 9.73 -7.78 -25.14
C LEU A 354 9.78 -6.64 -26.17
N HIS A 355 9.56 -5.39 -25.75
CA HIS A 355 9.67 -4.22 -26.63
C HIS A 355 11.11 -3.76 -26.92
N HIS A 356 12.08 -4.14 -26.09
CA HIS A 356 13.47 -3.67 -26.18
C HIS A 356 14.48 -4.81 -26.37
N CYS A 357 14.02 -6.05 -26.43
CA CYS A 357 14.84 -7.22 -26.63
C CYS A 357 14.94 -7.52 -28.13
N ASP A 358 16.17 -7.72 -28.61
CA ASP A 358 16.46 -8.15 -29.98
C ASP A 358 16.69 -9.67 -30.07
N ASP A 359 16.67 -10.38 -28.95
CA ASP A 359 16.90 -11.82 -28.90
C ASP A 359 15.69 -12.61 -29.43
N ASN A 360 15.97 -13.71 -30.11
CA ASN A 360 14.97 -14.66 -30.57
C ASN A 360 14.90 -15.86 -29.63
N PHE A 361 13.69 -16.36 -29.38
CA PHE A 361 13.45 -17.52 -28.53
C PHE A 361 12.72 -18.60 -29.32
N ASP A 362 13.11 -19.87 -29.12
CA ASP A 362 12.42 -21.02 -29.72
C ASP A 362 11.08 -21.27 -29.03
N LEU A 363 10.98 -20.93 -27.74
CA LEU A 363 9.78 -21.05 -26.95
C LEU A 363 9.59 -19.83 -26.04
N ILE A 364 8.39 -19.25 -26.06
CA ILE A 364 7.97 -18.24 -25.09
C ILE A 364 6.88 -18.85 -24.23
N VAL A 365 7.13 -18.93 -22.92
CA VAL A 365 6.24 -19.53 -21.93
C VAL A 365 5.70 -18.42 -21.04
N ILE A 366 4.39 -18.21 -21.09
CA ILE A 366 3.70 -17.27 -20.19
C ILE A 366 3.10 -18.11 -19.06
N ASN A 367 3.79 -18.15 -17.92
CA ASN A 367 3.34 -18.85 -16.72
C ASN A 367 2.85 -17.84 -15.68
N ALA A 368 2.11 -16.84 -16.14
CA ALA A 368 1.45 -15.87 -15.29
C ALA A 368 0.14 -16.44 -14.77
N GLY A 369 -0.22 -16.07 -13.53
CA GLY A 369 -1.52 -16.39 -12.97
C GLY A 369 -2.66 -15.72 -13.76
N ASP A 370 -3.91 -16.10 -13.46
CA ASP A 370 -5.07 -15.45 -14.07
C ASP A 370 -5.01 -13.93 -13.88
N PRO A 371 -5.36 -13.14 -14.92
CA PRO A 371 -5.39 -11.69 -14.80
C PRO A 371 -6.36 -11.28 -13.69
N ALA A 372 -5.80 -10.78 -12.58
CA ALA A 372 -6.59 -10.37 -11.42
C ALA A 372 -7.25 -9.00 -11.60
N THR A 373 -6.81 -8.23 -12.60
CA THR A 373 -7.34 -6.91 -12.97
C THR A 373 -7.50 -6.84 -14.49
N ALA A 374 -8.57 -6.18 -14.95
CA ALA A 374 -8.86 -5.98 -16.37
C ALA A 374 -7.86 -5.01 -17.04
#